data_AF-A0A023C105-F1
#
_entry.id   AF-A0A023C105-F1
#
_cell.length_a   1.000
_cell.length_b   1.000
_cell.length_c   1.000
_cell.angle_alpha   90.00
_cell.angle_beta   90.00
_cell.angle_gamma   90.00
#
_symmetry.space_group_name_H-M   'P 1'
#
loop_
_entity.id
_entity.type
_entity.pdbx_description
1 polymer ?
#
loop_
_entity_poly.entity_id
_entity_poly.type
_entity_poly.pdbx_seq_one_letter_code
_entity_poly.pdbx_strand_id
1 'polypeptide(L)' 'MKIILNLEGVKTLSKEEQSKISGAGRYACTQRGRMCCELAPGGPFCDAGICTGIGGSGGCLWY' A
#
# COMPACT_ATOMS: atom_id res chain seq x y z
N MET A 1 10.08 22.83 -13.05
CA MET A 1 10.00 21.96 -11.87
C MET A 1 11.13 22.36 -10.92
N LYS A 2 10.82 22.82 -9.70
CA LYS A 2 11.84 23.14 -8.69
C LYS A 2 12.26 21.82 -8.05
N ILE A 3 13.52 21.44 -8.24
CA ILE A 3 14.05 20.15 -7.79
C ILE A 3 14.49 20.31 -6.33
N ILE A 4 13.78 19.64 -5.42
CA ILE A 4 14.08 19.60 -3.98
C ILE A 4 15.27 18.66 -3.75
N LEU A 5 16.41 18.94 -4.40
CA LEU A 5 17.53 17.98 -4.50
C LEU A 5 18.58 18.11 -3.40
N ASN A 6 18.52 19.14 -2.55
CA ASN A 6 19.57 19.39 -1.56
C ASN A 6 18.97 19.69 -0.17
N LEU A 7 18.15 18.78 0.36
CA LEU A 7 17.84 18.77 1.79
C LEU A 7 18.85 17.85 2.48
N GLU A 8 19.72 18.42 3.31
CA GLU A 8 20.60 17.63 4.17
C GLU A 8 19.76 16.72 5.07
N GLY A 9 20.08 15.42 5.09
CA GLY A 9 19.35 14.40 5.84
C GLY A 9 18.20 13.72 5.08
N VAL A 10 17.88 14.12 3.84
CA VAL A 10 16.85 13.46 3.02
C VAL A 10 17.52 12.66 1.91
N LYS A 11 17.39 11.32 1.95
CA LYS A 11 17.85 10.40 0.89
C LYS A 11 16.66 9.94 0.05
N THR A 12 16.69 10.23 -1.24
CA THR A 12 15.76 9.60 -2.19
C THR A 12 16.14 8.13 -2.36
N LEU A 13 15.25 7.23 -1.94
CA LEU A 13 15.48 5.79 -1.99
C LEU A 13 15.09 5.22 -3.36
N SER A 14 15.88 4.26 -3.84
CA SER A 14 15.49 3.45 -5.01
C SER A 14 14.23 2.62 -4.69
N LYS A 15 13.51 2.15 -5.72
CA LYS A 15 12.34 1.27 -5.53
C LYS A 15 12.68 0.00 -4.73
N GLU A 16 13.89 -0.51 -4.92
CA GLU A 16 14.39 -1.70 -4.22
C GLU A 16 14.69 -1.40 -2.74
N GLU A 17 15.26 -0.22 -2.45
CA GLU A 17 15.45 0.24 -1.08
C GLU A 17 14.12 0.51 -0.38
N GLN A 18 13.15 1.09 -1.09
CA GLN A 18 11.79 1.29 -0.56
C GLN A 18 11.12 -0.04 -0.21
N SER A 19 11.26 -1.08 -1.03
CA SER A 19 10.70 -2.41 -0.74
C SER A 19 11.31 -3.10 0.49
N LYS A 20 12.48 -2.63 0.96
CA LYS A 20 13.14 -3.13 2.17
C LYS A 20 12.75 -2.35 3.42
N ILE A 21 12.04 -1.22 3.28
CA ILE A 21 11.48 -0.50 4.42
C ILE A 21 10.35 -1.32 5.02
N SER A 22 10.46 -1.64 6.31
CA SER A 22 9.37 -2.23 7.09
C SER A 22 8.19 -1.24 7.11
N GLY A 23 7.08 -1.61 6.49
CA GLY A 23 5.93 -0.73 6.27
C GLY A 23 5.71 -0.32 4.82
N ALA A 24 6.60 -0.69 3.88
CA ALA A 24 6.30 -0.68 2.45
C ALA A 24 5.30 -1.82 2.15
N GLY A 25 4.07 -1.67 2.64
CA GLY A 25 2.99 -2.61 2.42
C GLY A 25 2.75 -2.75 0.93
N ARG A 26 2.91 -3.96 0.40
CA ARG A 26 2.19 -4.32 -0.81
C ARG A 26 0.72 -4.37 -0.40
N TYR A 27 0.00 -3.28 -0.65
CA TYR A 27 -1.44 -3.24 -0.47
C TYR A 27 -2.02 -4.25 -1.45
N ALA A 28 -2.30 -5.43 -0.92
CA ALA A 28 -2.96 -6.49 -1.64
C ALA A 28 -4.30 -6.71 -0.97
N CYS A 29 -5.34 -6.24 -1.64
CA CYS A 29 -6.70 -6.53 -1.24
C CYS A 29 -7.21 -7.82 -1.91
N THR A 30 -8.12 -8.50 -1.24
CA THR A 30 -8.88 -9.63 -1.79
C THR A 30 -10.36 -9.37 -1.64
N GLN A 31 -11.14 -9.72 -2.66
CA GLN A 31 -12.60 -9.55 -2.66
C GLN A 31 -13.29 -10.88 -2.32
N ARG A 32 -14.19 -10.86 -1.32
CA ARG A 32 -15.11 -11.96 -1.00
C ARG A 32 -16.54 -11.45 -0.99
N GLY A 33 -17.22 -11.54 -2.14
CA GLY A 33 -18.56 -10.97 -2.29
C GLY A 33 -18.54 -9.45 -2.13
N ARG A 34 -19.22 -8.92 -1.11
CA ARG A 34 -19.23 -7.48 -0.76
C ARG A 34 -18.21 -7.08 0.31
N MET A 35 -17.42 -8.04 0.80
CA MET A 35 -16.34 -7.77 1.75
C MET A 35 -15.02 -7.64 1.02
N CYS A 36 -14.28 -6.59 1.38
CA CYS A 36 -12.90 -6.41 0.99
C CYS A 36 -11.99 -6.74 2.18
N CYS A 37 -10.90 -7.46 1.92
CA CYS A 37 -9.90 -7.82 2.93
C CYS A 37 -8.53 -7.31 2.52
N GLU A 38 -7.81 -6.62 3.39
CA GLU A 38 -6.43 -6.18 3.17
C GLU A 38 -5.49 -6.60 4.31
N LEU A 39 -4.19 -6.69 4.01
CA LEU A 39 -3.18 -6.93 5.03
C LEU A 39 -2.96 -5.65 5.85
N ALA A 40 -3.36 -5.66 7.11
CA ALA A 40 -3.09 -4.57 8.05
C ALA A 40 -1.95 -4.97 9.02
N PRO A 41 -1.26 -4.00 9.64
CA PRO A 41 -0.35 -4.28 10.73
C PRO A 41 -1.10 -4.98 11.88
N GLY A 42 -0.80 -6.25 12.13
CA GLY A 42 -1.46 -7.06 13.16
C GLY A 42 -2.40 -8.16 12.64
N GLY A 43 -2.68 -8.21 11.33
CA GLY A 43 -3.47 -9.30 10.72
C GLY A 43 -4.31 -8.83 9.53
N PRO A 44 -4.94 -9.77 8.79
CA PRO A 44 -5.88 -9.42 7.73
C PRO A 44 -7.10 -8.72 8.33
N PHE A 45 -7.40 -7.52 7.82
CA PHE A 45 -8.61 -6.77 8.15
C PHE A 45 -9.62 -6.94 7.02
N CYS A 46 -10.86 -7.31 7.36
CA CYS A 46 -11.94 -7.55 6.40
C CYS A 46 -13.19 -6.77 6.80
N ASP A 47 -13.73 -5.98 5.88
CA ASP A 47 -14.98 -5.22 6.09
C ASP A 47 -15.72 -4.97 4.77
N ALA A 48 -16.88 -4.31 4.83
CA ALA A 48 -17.67 -3.94 3.66
C ALA A 48 -16.89 -2.97 2.75
N GLY A 49 -16.60 -3.42 1.53
CA GLY A 49 -15.84 -2.61 0.58
C GLY A 49 -15.57 -3.31 -0.75
N ILE A 50 -14.87 -2.61 -1.64
CA ILE A 50 -14.41 -3.10 -2.93
C ILE A 50 -12.89 -3.04 -3.02
N CYS A 51 -12.28 -4.12 -3.46
CA CYS A 51 -10.86 -4.19 -3.76
C CYS A 51 -10.58 -3.42 -5.06
N THR A 52 -9.92 -2.27 -4.96
CA THR A 52 -9.58 -1.43 -6.11
C THR A 52 -8.12 -1.65 -6.48
N GLY A 53 -7.85 -2.44 -7.53
CA GLY A 53 -6.51 -2.69 -8.06
C GLY A 53 -6.49 -3.77 -9.14
N ILE A 54 -5.52 -3.72 -10.05
CA ILE A 54 -5.38 -4.74 -11.11
C ILE A 54 -4.80 -6.00 -10.47
N GLY A 55 -5.56 -7.10 -10.49
CA GLY A 55 -5.09 -8.39 -10.00
C GLY A 55 -4.72 -8.42 -8.50
N GLY A 56 -5.39 -7.64 -7.65
CA GLY A 56 -5.16 -7.66 -6.20
C GLY A 56 -3.92 -6.90 -5.73
N SER A 57 -3.44 -5.92 -6.50
CA SER A 57 -2.29 -5.07 -6.16
C SER A 57 -2.66 -3.65 -5.67
N GLY A 58 -3.91 -3.47 -5.23
CA GLY A 58 -4.39 -2.21 -4.65
C GLY A 58 -5.02 -2.40 -3.28
N GLY A 59 -5.71 -1.36 -2.79
CA GLY A 59 -6.30 -1.33 -1.45
C GLY A 59 -7.81 -1.55 -1.45
N CYS A 60 -8.38 -1.67 -0.25
CA CYS A 60 -9.82 -1.68 -0.07
C CYS A 60 -10.40 -0.26 -0.11
N LEU A 61 -11.35 -0.03 -1.01
CA LEU A 61 -12.27 1.11 -0.96
C LEU A 61 -13.46 0.71 -0.09
N TRP A 62 -13.49 1.25 1.12
CA TRP A 62 -14.53 0.99 2.10
C TRP A 62 -15.82 1.73 1.77
N TYR A 63 -16.97 1.15 2.14
CA TYR A 63 -18.29 1.83 2.06
C TYR A 63 -18.58 2.67 3.30
#